data_AF-A0A7J3XBU8-F1
#
_entry.id   AF-A0A7J3XBU8-F1
#
_cell.length_a   1.000
_cell.length_b   1.000
_cell.length_c   1.000
_cell.angle_alpha   90.00
_cell.angle_beta   90.00
_cell.angle_gamma   90.00
#
_symmetry.space_group_name_H-M   'P 1'
#
loop_
_entity.id
_entity.type
_entity.pdbx_description
1 polymer ?
#
loop_
_entity_poly.entity_id
_entity_poly.type
_entity_poly.pdbx_seq_one_letter_code
_entity_poly.pdbx_strand_id
1 'polypeptide(L)'
;EALAASSRVFRGDYAGIREYVPGDHPRSVHWKKSVSLGELVVKVYESGGGEAGGSPALVVADWGASNPVELDYLIQTTYSALVVGRGRRYLYLILPSGRVYYVAGDTLEVLKALDTIILVEGVEVRFNYESFQRVGLREVIAEIGKAGGKLTLVDSYYRALAKALVDDVEERDVAKGTTYVIIHPKAYALKYTYLALELEARGYRGVSPRVLKPEEVVTKLREAVAMARGY
;
A
#
# COMPACT_ATOMS: atom_id res chain seq x y z
N GLU A 1 23.18 32.16 -10.16
CA GLU A 1 21.79 31.68 -10.41
C GLU A 1 21.55 30.19 -10.11
N ALA A 2 22.50 29.28 -10.32
CA ALA A 2 22.32 27.83 -10.06
C ALA A 2 22.06 27.43 -8.58
N LEU A 3 22.48 28.26 -7.61
CA LEU A 3 22.25 28.00 -6.17
C LEU A 3 20.79 28.24 -5.74
N ALA A 4 20.05 29.13 -6.42
CA ALA A 4 18.67 29.45 -6.08
C ALA A 4 17.67 28.38 -6.58
N ALA A 5 18.03 27.60 -7.61
CA ALA A 5 17.23 26.46 -8.07
C ALA A 5 17.37 25.22 -7.16
N SER A 6 18.46 25.15 -6.37
CA SER A 6 18.81 23.98 -5.54
C SER A 6 17.99 23.86 -4.25
N SER A 7 17.47 24.98 -3.71
CA SER A 7 16.62 24.98 -2.51
C SER A 7 15.17 24.51 -2.75
N ARG A 8 14.78 24.32 -4.02
CA ARG A 8 13.43 23.85 -4.39
C ARG A 8 13.25 22.34 -4.28
N VAL A 9 14.34 21.55 -4.30
CA VAL A 9 14.25 20.08 -4.36
C VAL A 9 13.89 19.45 -2.99
N PHE A 10 14.06 20.17 -1.89
CA PHE A 10 13.93 19.64 -0.52
C PHE A 10 12.83 20.35 0.29
N ARG A 11 11.69 20.67 -0.32
CA ARG A 11 10.51 21.18 0.41
C ARG A 11 9.56 20.03 0.76
N GLY A 12 9.54 19.66 2.03
CA GLY A 12 8.65 18.63 2.55
C GLY A 12 9.10 18.08 3.90
N ASP A 13 8.18 17.43 4.62
CA ASP A 13 8.54 16.69 5.84
C ASP A 13 9.23 15.39 5.46
N TYR A 14 10.20 14.98 6.29
CA TYR A 14 10.91 13.72 6.07
C TYR A 14 9.95 12.54 6.25
N ALA A 15 9.63 11.88 5.14
CA ALA A 15 8.66 10.80 5.06
C ALA A 15 9.30 9.41 5.22
N GLY A 16 10.63 9.31 5.08
CA GLY A 16 11.37 8.06 5.30
C GLY A 16 12.53 7.87 4.34
N ILE A 17 12.85 6.59 4.09
CA ILE A 17 13.89 6.18 3.15
C ILE A 17 13.31 5.31 2.05
N ARG A 18 13.89 5.39 0.86
CA ARG A 18 13.72 4.41 -0.22
C ARG A 18 15.10 4.00 -0.75
N GLU A 19 15.15 2.94 -1.55
CA GLU A 19 16.38 2.54 -2.24
C GLU A 19 16.84 3.60 -3.24
N TYR A 20 18.16 3.75 -3.39
CA TYR A 20 18.80 4.62 -4.37
C TYR A 20 18.64 4.07 -5.78
N VAL A 21 18.34 4.96 -6.73
CA VAL A 21 18.23 4.64 -8.14
C VAL A 21 19.22 5.50 -8.94
N PRO A 22 19.91 4.97 -9.96
CA PRO A 22 20.76 5.78 -10.84
C PRO A 22 20.01 6.98 -11.41
N GLY A 23 20.53 8.19 -11.15
CA GLY A 23 19.86 9.46 -11.46
C GLY A 23 19.39 10.21 -10.21
N ASP A 24 19.34 9.54 -9.06
CA ASP A 24 19.09 10.20 -7.78
C ASP A 24 20.22 11.17 -7.43
N HIS A 25 19.82 12.35 -6.95
CA HIS A 25 20.76 13.39 -6.59
C HIS A 25 21.62 12.94 -5.39
N PRO A 26 22.96 13.05 -5.41
CA PRO A 26 23.83 12.56 -4.33
C PRO A 26 23.50 13.12 -2.93
N ARG A 27 22.86 14.29 -2.85
CA ARG A 27 22.38 14.90 -1.59
C ARG A 27 21.10 14.27 -1.03
N SER A 28 20.31 13.55 -1.83
CA SER A 28 19.15 12.80 -1.33
C SER A 28 19.59 11.51 -0.62
N VAL A 29 20.81 11.01 -0.87
CA VAL A 29 21.32 9.80 -0.23
C VAL A 29 21.40 9.95 1.29
N HIS A 30 20.78 9.03 2.00
CA HIS A 30 20.86 8.94 3.45
C HIS A 30 22.12 8.17 3.86
N TRP A 31 23.30 8.77 3.63
CA TRP A 31 24.62 8.14 3.80
C TRP A 31 24.78 7.30 5.07
N LYS A 32 24.38 7.83 6.24
CA LYS A 32 24.47 7.10 7.52
C LYS A 32 23.64 5.81 7.54
N LYS A 33 22.46 5.83 6.92
CA LYS A 33 21.55 4.69 6.87
C LYS A 33 21.99 3.71 5.79
N SER A 34 22.51 4.21 4.68
CA SER A 34 23.09 3.37 3.63
C SER A 34 24.25 2.52 4.14
N VAL A 35 25.17 3.14 4.90
CA VAL A 35 26.29 2.42 5.52
C VAL A 35 25.80 1.37 6.52
N SER A 36 24.74 1.67 7.28
CA SER A 36 24.17 0.72 8.25
C SER A 36 23.42 -0.45 7.62
N LEU A 37 22.87 -0.27 6.41
CA LEU A 37 22.09 -1.29 5.70
C LEU A 37 22.92 -2.07 4.68
N GLY A 38 24.10 -1.58 4.31
CA GLY A 38 24.93 -2.15 3.24
C GLY A 38 24.44 -1.81 1.83
N GLU A 39 23.39 -0.99 1.71
CA GLU A 39 22.74 -0.65 0.45
C GLU A 39 22.48 0.86 0.37
N LEU A 40 22.57 1.45 -0.82
CA LEU A 40 22.32 2.88 -0.99
C LEU A 40 20.82 3.18 -0.82
N VAL A 41 20.49 4.03 0.15
CA VAL A 41 19.13 4.53 0.37
C VAL A 41 19.08 6.05 0.28
N VAL A 42 17.97 6.61 -0.17
CA VAL A 42 17.72 8.05 -0.29
C VAL A 42 16.54 8.48 0.59
N LYS A 43 16.61 9.72 1.08
CA LYS A 43 15.60 10.40 1.88
C LYS A 43 14.41 10.76 1.01
N VAL A 44 13.22 10.37 1.44
CA VAL A 44 11.95 10.76 0.82
C VAL A 44 11.37 11.92 1.62
N TYR A 45 10.94 12.96 0.91
CA TYR A 45 10.28 14.12 1.49
C TYR A 45 8.88 14.22 0.89
N GLU A 46 7.85 14.34 1.72
CA GLU A 46 6.49 14.58 1.25
C GLU A 46 6.34 16.08 0.97
N SER A 47 6.12 16.44 -0.30
CA SER A 47 5.76 17.80 -0.67
C SER A 47 4.42 18.15 -0.04
N GLY A 48 4.42 19.13 0.86
CA GLY A 48 3.26 19.55 1.65
C GLY A 48 1.97 19.63 0.82
N GLY A 49 1.08 18.69 1.11
CA GLY A 49 -0.20 18.49 0.45
C GLY A 49 -1.09 17.63 1.34
N GLY A 50 -1.41 18.16 2.52
CA GLY A 50 -2.40 17.60 3.45
C GLY A 50 -1.85 16.49 4.34
N GLU A 51 -1.97 16.70 5.66
CA GLU A 51 -2.00 15.61 6.62
C GLU A 51 -3.06 14.58 6.19
N ALA A 52 -2.66 13.54 5.47
CA ALA A 52 -3.44 12.32 5.31
C ALA A 52 -3.03 11.32 6.39
N GLY A 53 -2.97 11.78 7.65
CA GLY A 53 -2.95 10.93 8.85
C GLY A 53 -4.28 10.22 9.09
N GLY A 54 -4.96 9.80 8.02
CA GLY A 54 -6.20 9.06 8.08
C GLY A 54 -5.91 7.59 8.31
N SER A 55 -6.56 6.98 9.30
CA SER A 55 -6.51 5.53 9.40
C SER A 55 -7.29 4.92 8.24
N PRO A 56 -6.74 3.94 7.48
CA PRO A 56 -7.46 3.34 6.37
C PRO A 56 -8.65 2.57 6.93
N ALA A 57 -9.83 2.80 6.36
CA ALA A 57 -11.01 1.98 6.64
C ALA A 57 -11.15 0.85 5.62
N LEU A 58 -10.75 1.08 4.36
CA LEU A 58 -10.58 0.04 3.34
C LEU A 58 -9.12 -0.39 3.24
N VAL A 59 -8.85 -1.68 3.41
CA VAL A 59 -7.54 -2.30 3.22
C VAL A 59 -7.66 -3.28 2.05
N VAL A 60 -7.00 -2.96 0.94
CA VAL A 60 -6.85 -3.90 -0.19
C VAL A 60 -5.47 -4.54 -0.09
N ALA A 61 -5.42 -5.82 0.27
CA ALA A 61 -4.19 -6.56 0.48
C ALA A 61 -4.05 -7.68 -0.55
N ASP A 62 -2.95 -7.70 -1.27
CA ASP A 62 -2.53 -8.79 -2.16
C ASP A 62 -1.26 -9.41 -1.61
N TRP A 63 -1.36 -10.67 -1.21
CA TRP A 63 -0.28 -11.46 -0.64
C TRP A 63 0.41 -12.34 -1.68
N GLY A 64 0.24 -12.07 -2.99
CA GLY A 64 0.97 -12.72 -4.09
C GLY A 64 2.48 -12.41 -4.10
N ALA A 65 3.16 -12.56 -2.98
CA ALA A 65 4.56 -12.26 -2.77
C ALA A 65 5.50 -13.06 -3.66
N SER A 66 6.62 -12.44 -4.00
CA SER A 66 7.69 -13.00 -4.83
C SER A 66 8.66 -13.86 -4.04
N ASN A 67 8.69 -13.71 -2.71
CA ASN A 67 9.55 -14.44 -1.77
C ASN A 67 9.00 -14.37 -0.33
N PRO A 68 9.48 -15.22 0.61
CA PRO A 68 8.94 -15.28 1.98
C PRO A 68 9.10 -13.99 2.79
N VAL A 69 10.18 -13.24 2.56
CA VAL A 69 10.44 -11.97 3.27
C VAL A 69 9.42 -10.92 2.85
N GLU A 70 9.11 -10.84 1.57
CA GLU A 70 8.05 -9.97 1.06
C GLU A 70 6.67 -10.39 1.60
N LEU A 71 6.40 -11.69 1.69
CA LEU A 71 5.13 -12.19 2.26
C LEU A 71 4.95 -11.75 3.71
N ASP A 72 5.98 -11.93 4.55
CA ASP A 72 5.94 -11.52 5.96
C ASP A 72 5.68 -10.01 6.09
N TYR A 73 6.37 -9.21 5.27
CA TYR A 73 6.15 -7.76 5.21
C TYR A 73 4.71 -7.39 4.82
N LEU A 74 4.12 -8.06 3.82
CA LEU A 74 2.74 -7.80 3.38
C LEU A 74 1.73 -8.17 4.47
N ILE A 75 1.93 -9.30 5.15
CA ILE A 75 1.10 -9.73 6.28
C ILE A 75 1.19 -8.70 7.41
N GLN A 76 2.41 -8.33 7.83
CA GLN A 76 2.63 -7.36 8.91
C GLN A 76 2.03 -5.98 8.59
N THR A 77 2.18 -5.52 7.34
CA THR A 77 1.59 -4.27 6.88
C THR A 77 0.07 -4.33 6.90
N THR A 78 -0.53 -5.48 6.56
CA THR A 78 -1.98 -5.70 6.59
C THR A 78 -2.51 -5.60 8.02
N TYR A 79 -1.87 -6.28 8.97
CA TYR A 79 -2.21 -6.16 10.39
C TYR A 79 -2.10 -4.71 10.88
N SER A 80 -1.00 -4.03 10.54
CA SER A 80 -0.76 -2.64 10.93
C SER A 80 -1.87 -1.71 10.41
N ALA A 81 -2.25 -1.83 9.14
CA ALA A 81 -3.32 -1.03 8.55
C ALA A 81 -4.68 -1.23 9.24
N LEU A 82 -5.01 -2.48 9.60
CA LEU A 82 -6.27 -2.82 10.26
C LEU A 82 -6.36 -2.22 11.66
N VAL A 83 -5.27 -2.20 12.43
CA VAL A 83 -5.28 -1.73 13.83
C VAL A 83 -5.15 -0.22 14.02
N VAL A 84 -4.66 0.53 13.02
CA VAL A 84 -4.35 1.97 13.17
C VAL A 84 -5.59 2.86 13.40
N GLY A 85 -6.78 2.41 13.00
CA GLY A 85 -8.01 3.20 13.03
C GLY A 85 -9.16 2.61 13.83
N ARG A 86 -10.19 3.42 13.94
CA ARG A 86 -11.42 3.13 14.68
C ARG A 86 -12.59 2.96 13.72
N GLY A 87 -13.65 2.33 14.20
CA GLY A 87 -14.88 2.11 13.45
C GLY A 87 -14.82 0.90 12.53
N ARG A 88 -15.75 0.86 11.56
CA ARG A 88 -15.92 -0.26 10.63
C ARG A 88 -14.73 -0.35 9.67
N ARG A 89 -14.24 -1.57 9.48
CA ARG A 89 -13.12 -1.94 8.64
C ARG A 89 -13.59 -2.82 7.50
N TYR A 90 -12.94 -2.66 6.36
CA TYR A 90 -13.18 -3.43 5.15
C TYR A 90 -11.83 -4.00 4.71
N LEU A 91 -11.72 -5.32 4.67
CA LEU A 91 -10.55 -6.03 4.17
C LEU A 91 -10.92 -6.74 2.88
N TYR A 92 -10.24 -6.36 1.80
CA TYR A 92 -10.24 -7.08 0.54
C TYR A 92 -8.90 -7.80 0.42
N LEU A 93 -8.87 -9.11 0.65
CA LEU A 93 -7.66 -9.91 0.73
C LEU A 93 -7.56 -10.86 -0.48
N ILE A 94 -6.44 -10.79 -1.19
CA ILE A 94 -6.09 -11.70 -2.28
C ILE A 94 -4.92 -12.54 -1.78
N LEU A 95 -5.12 -13.86 -1.71
CA LEU A 95 -4.10 -14.80 -1.25
C LEU A 95 -3.13 -15.17 -2.38
N PRO A 96 -1.93 -15.69 -2.05
CA PRO A 96 -1.03 -16.25 -3.05
C PRO A 96 -1.75 -17.27 -3.94
N SER A 97 -2.68 -18.06 -3.40
CA SER A 97 -3.49 -19.05 -4.14
C SER A 97 -4.39 -18.44 -5.23
N GLY A 98 -4.59 -17.12 -5.22
CA GLY A 98 -5.54 -16.41 -6.09
C GLY A 98 -6.96 -16.37 -5.54
N ARG A 99 -7.22 -17.01 -4.39
CA ARG A 99 -8.50 -16.87 -3.68
C ARG A 99 -8.64 -15.44 -3.16
N VAL A 100 -9.87 -14.96 -3.20
CA VAL A 100 -10.23 -13.61 -2.78
C VAL A 100 -11.22 -13.68 -1.64
N TYR A 101 -10.95 -12.91 -0.60
CA TYR A 101 -11.76 -12.79 0.59
C TYR A 101 -12.16 -11.34 0.80
N TYR A 102 -13.43 -11.12 1.15
CA TYR A 102 -13.92 -9.84 1.62
C TYR A 102 -14.45 -10.00 3.04
N VAL A 103 -13.97 -9.15 3.94
CA VAL A 103 -14.41 -9.13 5.34
C VAL A 103 -14.75 -7.70 5.73
N ALA A 104 -15.91 -7.51 6.37
CA ALA A 104 -16.33 -6.24 6.91
C ALA A 104 -16.80 -6.41 8.35
N GLY A 105 -16.41 -5.49 9.23
CA GLY A 105 -16.74 -5.57 10.65
C GLY A 105 -16.01 -4.53 11.47
N ASP A 106 -16.03 -4.67 12.80
CA ASP A 106 -15.09 -3.94 13.64
C ASP A 106 -13.65 -4.48 13.50
N THR A 107 -12.68 -3.81 14.12
CA THR A 107 -11.28 -4.22 14.06
C THR A 107 -11.07 -5.65 14.57
N LEU A 108 -11.74 -6.08 15.64
CA LEU A 108 -11.56 -7.42 16.20
C LEU A 108 -12.20 -8.51 15.34
N GLU A 109 -13.37 -8.25 14.76
CA GLU A 109 -14.04 -9.15 13.83
C GLU A 109 -13.20 -9.40 12.59
N VAL A 110 -12.67 -8.32 11.98
CA VAL A 110 -11.81 -8.45 10.80
C VAL A 110 -10.51 -9.17 11.12
N LEU A 111 -9.90 -8.92 12.29
CA LEU A 111 -8.70 -9.64 12.71
C LEU A 111 -8.95 -11.13 12.98
N LYS A 112 -10.08 -11.48 13.62
CA LYS A 112 -10.47 -12.89 13.83
C LYS A 112 -10.67 -13.63 12.51
N ALA A 113 -11.32 -12.99 11.55
CA ALA A 113 -11.51 -13.55 10.21
C ALA A 113 -10.16 -13.73 9.49
N LEU A 114 -9.26 -12.73 9.58
CA LEU A 114 -7.93 -12.80 8.99
C LEU A 114 -7.12 -13.98 9.54
N ASP A 115 -7.10 -14.16 10.86
CA ASP A 115 -6.44 -15.28 11.51
C ASP A 115 -7.02 -16.63 11.07
N THR A 116 -8.35 -16.72 10.99
CA THR A 116 -9.04 -17.93 10.49
C THR A 116 -8.66 -18.24 9.04
N ILE A 117 -8.59 -17.23 8.17
CA ILE A 117 -8.18 -17.40 6.77
C ILE A 117 -6.74 -17.92 6.70
N ILE A 118 -5.81 -17.34 7.46
CA ILE A 118 -4.40 -17.79 7.48
C ILE A 118 -4.30 -19.25 7.91
N LEU A 119 -5.02 -19.64 8.96
CA LEU A 119 -5.00 -21.00 9.50
C LEU A 119 -5.58 -22.04 8.53
N VAL A 120 -6.66 -21.69 7.81
CA VAL A 120 -7.35 -22.60 6.89
C VAL A 120 -6.61 -22.76 5.57
N GLU A 121 -6.01 -21.68 5.06
CA GLU A 121 -5.46 -21.65 3.70
C GLU A 121 -4.00 -22.12 3.61
N GLY A 122 -3.26 -22.15 4.72
CA GLY A 122 -1.84 -22.52 4.71
C GLY A 122 -1.05 -21.58 3.80
N VAL A 123 -0.96 -20.31 4.17
CA VAL A 123 -0.41 -19.24 3.32
C VAL A 123 1.08 -19.48 3.04
N GLU A 124 1.41 -19.77 1.78
CA GLU A 124 2.77 -20.01 1.30
C GLU A 124 3.09 -19.17 0.05
N VAL A 125 4.38 -18.90 -0.17
CA VAL A 125 4.84 -18.19 -1.37
C VAL A 125 4.87 -19.11 -2.57
N ARG A 126 4.49 -18.56 -3.74
CA ARG A 126 4.55 -19.30 -5.01
C ARG A 126 5.92 -19.26 -5.67
N PHE A 127 6.68 -18.22 -5.38
CA PHE A 127 7.96 -17.94 -6.00
C PHE A 127 8.99 -17.59 -4.93
N ASN A 128 10.26 -17.63 -5.31
CA ASN A 128 11.35 -17.16 -4.47
C ASN A 128 12.38 -16.40 -5.33
N TYR A 129 12.04 -15.16 -5.69
CA TYR A 129 12.94 -14.25 -6.39
C TYR A 129 12.86 -12.84 -5.81
N GLU A 130 13.90 -12.05 -6.10
CA GLU A 130 13.95 -10.64 -5.74
C GLU A 130 13.28 -9.79 -6.81
N SER A 131 12.20 -9.11 -6.44
CA SER A 131 11.44 -8.25 -7.33
C SER A 131 11.89 -6.79 -7.22
N PHE A 132 12.11 -6.15 -8.37
CA PHE A 132 12.47 -4.73 -8.45
C PHE A 132 11.24 -3.82 -8.32
N GLN A 133 11.33 -2.82 -7.44
CA GLN A 133 10.30 -1.80 -7.31
C GLN A 133 10.44 -0.75 -8.42
N ARG A 134 9.34 -0.45 -9.12
CA ARG A 134 9.31 0.56 -10.16
C ARG A 134 8.76 1.88 -9.60
N VAL A 135 9.48 2.98 -9.80
CA VAL A 135 9.06 4.34 -9.43
C VAL A 135 8.54 5.06 -10.67
N GLY A 136 7.68 6.08 -10.50
CA GLY A 136 7.15 6.87 -11.61
C GLY A 136 6.07 6.14 -12.44
N LEU A 137 5.33 5.23 -11.81
CA LEU A 137 4.37 4.40 -12.51
C LEU A 137 3.16 5.18 -13.03
N ARG A 138 2.81 6.32 -12.42
CA ARG A 138 1.72 7.18 -12.92
C ARG A 138 2.10 7.79 -14.28
N GLU A 139 3.33 8.25 -14.40
CA GLU A 139 3.91 8.78 -15.63
C GLU A 139 3.99 7.67 -16.69
N VAL A 140 4.45 6.47 -16.30
CA VAL A 140 4.48 5.31 -17.20
C VAL A 140 3.08 4.97 -17.71
N ILE A 141 2.05 4.97 -16.86
CA ILE A 141 0.65 4.73 -17.28
C ILE A 141 0.19 5.79 -18.27
N ALA A 142 0.48 7.07 -18.02
CA ALA A 142 0.12 8.15 -18.94
C ALA A 142 0.78 7.97 -20.32
N GLU A 143 2.02 7.48 -20.38
CA GLU A 143 2.72 7.21 -21.64
C GLU A 143 2.20 5.95 -22.34
N ILE A 144 1.88 4.88 -21.59
CA ILE A 144 1.25 3.66 -22.16
C ILE A 144 -0.06 4.01 -22.87
N GLY A 145 -0.89 4.89 -22.28
CA GLY A 145 -2.14 5.34 -22.87
C GLY A 145 -1.96 6.10 -24.20
N LYS A 146 -0.81 6.77 -24.39
CA LYS A 146 -0.49 7.52 -25.61
C LYS A 146 0.18 6.67 -26.69
N ALA A 147 0.90 5.61 -26.28
CA ALA A 147 1.81 4.86 -27.16
C ALA A 147 1.11 4.02 -28.24
N GLY A 148 -0.20 3.77 -28.14
CA GLY A 148 -0.94 2.98 -29.13
C GLY A 148 -0.50 1.49 -29.21
N GLY A 149 -1.10 0.73 -30.14
CA GLY A 149 -0.70 -0.65 -30.42
C GLY A 149 -0.91 -1.64 -29.25
N LYS A 150 -0.05 -2.65 -29.09
CA LYS A 150 -0.21 -3.71 -28.06
C LYS A 150 -0.20 -3.16 -26.62
N LEU A 151 0.37 -1.98 -26.38
CA LEU A 151 0.38 -1.34 -25.08
C LEU A 151 -1.01 -0.88 -24.65
N THR A 152 -1.92 -0.58 -25.59
CA THR A 152 -3.31 -0.25 -25.27
C THR A 152 -4.09 -1.45 -24.74
N LEU A 153 -3.71 -2.67 -25.11
CA LEU A 153 -4.31 -3.89 -24.55
C LEU A 153 -3.96 -4.04 -23.07
N VAL A 154 -2.71 -3.74 -22.70
CA VAL A 154 -2.25 -3.78 -21.30
C VAL A 154 -2.95 -2.70 -20.47
N ASP A 155 -3.05 -1.47 -21.00
CA ASP A 155 -3.80 -0.37 -20.35
C ASP A 155 -5.27 -0.74 -20.18
N SER A 156 -5.94 -1.20 -21.25
CA SER A 156 -7.35 -1.58 -21.22
C SER A 156 -7.62 -2.72 -20.23
N TYR A 157 -6.73 -3.72 -20.18
CA TYR A 157 -6.83 -4.82 -19.24
C TYR A 157 -6.77 -4.34 -17.78
N TYR A 158 -5.76 -3.53 -17.42
CA TYR A 158 -5.63 -3.06 -16.04
C TYR A 158 -6.71 -2.05 -15.65
N ARG A 159 -7.19 -1.22 -16.57
CA ARG A 159 -8.35 -0.35 -16.33
C ARG A 159 -9.62 -1.16 -16.09
N ALA A 160 -9.88 -2.18 -16.90
CA ALA A 160 -11.04 -3.05 -16.70
C ALA A 160 -10.97 -3.79 -15.36
N LEU A 161 -9.80 -4.30 -14.99
CA LEU A 161 -9.57 -4.95 -13.71
C LEU A 161 -9.76 -4.00 -12.53
N ALA A 162 -9.18 -2.79 -12.60
CA ALA A 162 -9.33 -1.77 -11.58
C ALA A 162 -10.80 -1.37 -11.43
N LYS A 163 -11.50 -1.13 -12.54
CA LYS A 163 -12.92 -0.81 -12.55
C LYS A 163 -13.75 -1.90 -11.88
N ALA A 164 -13.54 -3.16 -12.25
CA ALA A 164 -14.28 -4.29 -11.68
C ALA A 164 -14.04 -4.45 -10.17
N LEU A 165 -12.81 -4.24 -9.70
CA LEU A 165 -12.48 -4.28 -8.27
C LEU A 165 -13.16 -3.13 -7.51
N VAL A 166 -13.18 -1.92 -8.06
CA VAL A 166 -13.85 -0.78 -7.41
C VAL A 166 -15.37 -0.92 -7.45
N ASP A 167 -15.93 -1.48 -8.53
CA ASP A 167 -17.36 -1.82 -8.61
C ASP A 167 -17.75 -2.80 -7.49
N ASP A 168 -16.99 -3.90 -7.30
CA ASP A 168 -17.25 -4.87 -6.21
C ASP A 168 -17.08 -4.24 -4.81
N VAL A 169 -16.16 -3.29 -4.64
CA VAL A 169 -16.04 -2.52 -3.38
C VAL A 169 -17.27 -1.64 -3.12
N GLU A 170 -17.78 -0.95 -4.15
CA GLU A 170 -18.98 -0.11 -4.06
C GLU A 170 -20.25 -0.93 -3.80
N GLU A 171 -20.38 -2.12 -4.41
CA GLU A 171 -21.49 -3.05 -4.19
C GLU A 171 -21.57 -3.59 -2.76
N ARG A 172 -20.48 -3.47 -1.99
CA ARG A 172 -20.39 -3.90 -0.58
C ARG A 172 -20.55 -2.74 0.42
N ASP A 173 -21.22 -1.68 0.00
CA ASP A 173 -21.57 -0.51 0.81
C ASP A 173 -20.36 0.26 1.38
N VAL A 174 -19.19 0.18 0.73
CA VAL A 174 -18.03 1.00 1.13
C VAL A 174 -18.23 2.43 0.63
N ALA A 175 -18.65 3.31 1.54
CA ALA A 175 -18.99 4.71 1.23
C ALA A 175 -17.87 5.47 0.49
N LYS A 176 -18.25 6.37 -0.41
CA LYS A 176 -17.33 7.32 -1.05
C LYS A 176 -16.70 8.25 0.00
N GLY A 177 -15.47 8.72 -0.23
CA GLY A 177 -14.70 9.48 0.76
C GLY A 177 -13.99 8.63 1.83
N THR A 178 -14.24 7.31 1.83
CA THR A 178 -13.53 6.34 2.66
C THR A 178 -12.04 6.37 2.36
N THR A 179 -11.23 6.34 3.41
CA THR A 179 -9.77 6.22 3.32
C THR A 179 -9.39 4.79 2.98
N TYR A 180 -8.47 4.63 2.02
CA TYR A 180 -7.99 3.32 1.60
C TYR A 180 -6.47 3.21 1.67
N VAL A 181 -5.99 1.99 1.89
CA VAL A 181 -4.60 1.61 1.67
C VAL A 181 -4.56 0.39 0.76
N ILE A 182 -3.58 0.35 -0.14
CA ILE A 182 -3.29 -0.81 -0.97
C ILE A 182 -1.95 -1.38 -0.54
N ILE A 183 -1.94 -2.67 -0.21
CA ILE A 183 -0.77 -3.43 0.24
C ILE A 183 -0.55 -4.51 -0.81
N HIS A 184 0.58 -4.47 -1.50
CA HIS A 184 0.83 -5.35 -2.64
C HIS A 184 2.32 -5.65 -2.81
N PRO A 185 2.68 -6.76 -3.46
CA PRO A 185 4.08 -7.06 -3.78
C PRO A 185 4.65 -6.05 -4.79
N LYS A 186 5.97 -5.84 -4.75
CA LYS A 186 6.67 -4.90 -5.66
C LYS A 186 6.42 -5.25 -7.13
N ALA A 187 6.34 -6.54 -7.45
CA ALA A 187 6.09 -7.02 -8.81
C ALA A 187 4.75 -6.56 -9.40
N TYR A 188 3.74 -6.27 -8.56
CA TYR A 188 2.39 -5.89 -8.99
C TYR A 188 2.13 -4.39 -8.91
N ALA A 189 3.17 -3.58 -8.72
CA ALA A 189 3.02 -2.14 -8.54
C ALA A 189 2.26 -1.43 -9.69
N LEU A 190 2.44 -1.87 -10.94
CA LEU A 190 1.70 -1.29 -12.07
C LEU A 190 0.19 -1.52 -11.93
N LYS A 191 -0.22 -2.79 -11.69
CA LYS A 191 -1.63 -3.19 -11.49
C LYS A 191 -2.29 -2.32 -10.41
N TYR A 192 -1.62 -2.17 -9.27
CA TYR A 192 -2.18 -1.45 -8.13
C TYR A 192 -2.11 0.07 -8.25
N THR A 193 -1.25 0.59 -9.13
CA THR A 193 -1.31 2.01 -9.51
C THR A 193 -2.58 2.32 -10.31
N TYR A 194 -3.03 1.43 -11.21
CA TYR A 194 -4.33 1.58 -11.88
C TYR A 194 -5.49 1.54 -10.88
N LEU A 195 -5.45 0.63 -9.90
CA LEU A 195 -6.48 0.56 -8.87
C LEU A 195 -6.54 1.84 -8.03
N ALA A 196 -5.39 2.38 -7.61
CA ALA A 196 -5.33 3.65 -6.89
C ALA A 196 -5.94 4.81 -7.69
N LEU A 197 -5.61 4.91 -8.98
CA LEU A 197 -6.16 5.95 -9.86
C LEU A 197 -7.69 5.84 -10.01
N GLU A 198 -8.23 4.63 -10.13
CA GLU A 198 -9.67 4.40 -10.22
C GLU A 198 -10.37 4.75 -8.89
N LEU A 199 -9.82 4.32 -7.75
CA LEU A 199 -10.35 4.68 -6.42
C LEU A 199 -10.34 6.21 -6.20
N GLU A 200 -9.24 6.88 -6.52
CA GLU A 200 -9.14 8.34 -6.44
C GLU A 200 -10.16 9.03 -7.35
N ALA A 201 -10.34 8.55 -8.58
CA ALA A 201 -11.32 9.09 -9.53
C ALA A 201 -12.77 8.94 -9.03
N ARG A 202 -13.06 7.94 -8.20
CA ARG A 202 -14.38 7.73 -7.57
C ARG A 202 -14.54 8.40 -6.21
N GLY A 203 -13.55 9.16 -5.76
CA GLY A 203 -13.62 9.97 -4.55
C GLY A 203 -13.17 9.25 -3.27
N TYR A 204 -12.49 8.12 -3.37
CA TYR A 204 -11.78 7.51 -2.25
C TYR A 204 -10.47 8.25 -1.97
N ARG A 205 -9.97 8.18 -0.73
CA ARG A 205 -8.74 8.90 -0.31
C ARG A 205 -7.62 7.93 0.05
N GLY A 206 -6.55 7.95 -0.73
CA GLY A 206 -5.38 7.11 -0.48
C GLY A 206 -4.63 7.55 0.77
N VAL A 207 -4.15 6.59 1.55
CA VAL A 207 -3.21 6.81 2.65
C VAL A 207 -2.00 5.89 2.52
N SER A 208 -0.84 6.35 2.97
CA SER A 208 0.40 5.57 2.89
C SER A 208 0.37 4.40 3.89
N PRO A 209 0.79 3.18 3.47
CA PRO A 209 0.95 2.07 4.41
C PRO A 209 2.03 2.39 5.43
N ARG A 210 1.74 2.12 6.70
CA ARG A 210 2.70 2.23 7.81
C ARG A 210 2.76 0.91 8.54
N VAL A 211 3.96 0.36 8.66
CA VAL A 211 4.23 -0.78 9.54
C VAL A 211 4.40 -0.26 10.96
N LEU A 212 3.58 -0.77 11.88
CA LEU A 212 3.66 -0.43 13.29
C LEU A 212 4.77 -1.23 13.99
N LYS A 213 5.40 -0.61 14.99
CA LYS A 213 6.25 -1.35 15.92
C LYS A 213 5.42 -2.23 16.85
N PRO A 214 5.96 -3.33 17.40
CA PRO A 214 5.23 -4.22 18.30
C PRO A 214 4.50 -3.51 19.45
N GLU A 215 5.14 -2.54 20.10
CA GLU A 215 4.57 -1.75 21.19
C GLU A 215 3.36 -0.90 20.76
N GLU A 216 3.38 -0.40 19.52
CA GLU A 216 2.28 0.37 18.94
C GLU A 216 1.10 -0.54 18.62
N VAL A 217 1.37 -1.75 18.08
CA VAL A 217 0.34 -2.77 17.83
C VAL A 217 -0.37 -3.15 19.12
N VAL A 218 0.37 -3.47 20.18
CA VAL A 218 -0.20 -3.84 21.48
C VAL A 218 -1.07 -2.71 22.04
N THR A 219 -0.62 -1.47 21.92
CA THR A 219 -1.39 -0.30 22.35
C THR A 219 -2.71 -0.19 21.59
N LYS A 220 -2.67 -0.32 20.25
CA LYS A 220 -3.87 -0.24 19.41
C LYS A 220 -4.85 -1.38 19.63
N LEU A 221 -4.36 -2.60 19.86
CA LEU A 221 -5.21 -3.74 20.20
C LEU A 221 -5.91 -3.54 21.55
N ARG A 222 -5.22 -2.99 22.55
CA ARG A 222 -5.84 -2.66 23.84
C ARG A 222 -6.94 -1.61 23.70
N GLU A 223 -6.72 -0.58 22.89
CA GLU A 223 -7.76 0.40 22.55
C GLU A 223 -8.98 -0.29 21.90
N ALA A 224 -8.76 -1.18 20.93
CA ALA A 224 -9.84 -1.91 20.26
C ALA A 224 -10.66 -2.79 21.23
N VAL A 225 -9.99 -3.52 22.12
CA VAL A 225 -10.63 -4.35 23.14
C VAL A 225 -11.41 -3.52 24.15
N ALA A 226 -10.87 -2.38 24.59
CA ALA A 226 -11.56 -1.48 25.51
C ALA A 226 -12.86 -0.95 24.88
N MET A 227 -12.82 -0.58 23.59
CA MET A 227 -14.01 -0.12 22.88
C MET A 227 -15.06 -1.23 22.72
N ALA A 228 -14.65 -2.47 22.44
CA ALA A 228 -15.57 -3.60 22.31
C ALA A 228 -16.26 -4.00 23.63
N ARG A 229 -15.67 -3.66 24.78
CA ARG A 229 -16.24 -3.94 26.13
C ARG A 229 -17.09 -2.80 26.68
N GLY A 230 -17.06 -1.62 26.06
CA GLY A 230 -17.80 -0.42 26.49
C GLY A 230 -19.21 -0.30 25.89
N TYR A 231 -19.68 -1.32 25.18
CA TYR A 231 -21.04 -1.46 24.66
C TYR A 231 -21.76 -2.60 25.38
#